data_AF-A0A7C2MGK9-F1
#
_entry.id   AF-A0A7C2MGK9-F1
#
_cell.length_a   1.000
_cell.length_b   1.000
_cell.length_c   1.000
_cell.angle_alpha   90.00
_cell.angle_beta   90.00
_cell.angle_gamma   90.00
#
_symmetry.space_group_name_H-M   'P 1'
#
loop_
_entity.id
_entity.type
_entity.pdbx_description
1 polymer ?
#
loop_
_entity_poly.entity_id
_entity_poly.type
_entity_poly.pdbx_seq_one_letter_code
_entity_poly.pdbx_strand_id
1 'polypeptide(L)'
;MDDLWIITSFVIIDDLMKHLDHHSQPLAQVSDAEVLTVAVVAAKYFQNHHERALCLMRGMVSLSGRLSISRFNRRLHALADWLGLVVETLASVWAQGEVFVIDRRPLPVCRRIRARALSQSPGPRVLWLLSGQKRKVL
;
A
#
# COMPACT_ATOMS: atom_id res chain seq x y z
N MET A 1 -5.99 0.07 14.85
CA MET A 1 -5.97 0.13 13.37
C MET A 1 -7.40 0.35 12.95
N ASP A 2 -7.68 1.10 11.90
CA ASP A 2 -9.07 1.43 11.57
C ASP A 2 -9.69 0.25 10.80
N ASP A 3 -10.32 -0.69 11.50
CA ASP A 3 -10.81 -1.94 10.90
C ASP A 3 -11.79 -1.67 9.75
N LEU A 4 -12.68 -0.68 9.93
CA LEU A 4 -13.59 -0.21 8.88
C LEU A 4 -12.84 0.31 7.64
N TRP A 5 -11.72 1.02 7.80
CA TRP A 5 -10.93 1.52 6.67
C TRP A 5 -10.33 0.38 5.84
N ILE A 6 -9.89 -0.70 6.50
CA ILE A 6 -9.34 -1.89 5.83
C ILE A 6 -10.45 -2.59 5.04
N ILE A 7 -11.60 -2.82 5.68
CA ILE A 7 -12.76 -3.49 5.06
C ILE A 7 -13.28 -2.66 3.87
N THR A 8 -13.48 -1.35 4.04
CA THR A 8 -13.92 -0.46 2.95
C THR A 8 -12.89 -0.40 1.82
N SER A 9 -11.59 -0.36 2.14
CA SER A 9 -10.54 -0.39 1.10
C SER A 9 -10.52 -1.72 0.35
N PHE A 10 -10.69 -2.85 1.04
CA PHE A 10 -10.82 -4.18 0.41
C PHE A 10 -12.04 -4.24 -0.52
N VAL A 11 -13.22 -3.80 -0.07
CA VAL A 11 -14.45 -3.80 -0.89
C VAL A 11 -14.29 -2.92 -2.14
N ILE A 12 -13.73 -1.71 -2.00
CA ILE A 12 -13.46 -0.82 -3.15
C ILE A 12 -12.51 -1.49 -4.15
N ILE A 13 -11.45 -2.17 -3.68
CA ILE A 13 -10.50 -2.88 -4.54
C ILE A 13 -11.18 -4.06 -5.25
N ASP A 14 -11.92 -4.89 -4.51
CA ASP A 14 -12.57 -6.09 -5.02
C ASP A 14 -13.64 -5.74 -6.06
N ASP A 15 -14.47 -4.71 -5.81
CA ASP A 15 -15.48 -4.24 -6.77
C ASP A 15 -14.86 -3.54 -7.99
N LEU A 16 -13.78 -2.78 -7.82
CA LEU A 16 -13.02 -2.20 -8.95
C LEU A 16 -12.46 -3.30 -9.85
N MET A 17 -11.91 -4.36 -9.27
CA MET A 17 -11.35 -5.49 -10.02
C MET A 17 -12.43 -6.31 -10.72
N LYS A 18 -13.59 -6.53 -10.10
CA LYS A 18 -14.76 -7.16 -10.75
C LYS A 18 -15.31 -6.33 -11.91
N HIS A 19 -15.40 -5.01 -11.74
CA HIS A 19 -15.96 -4.12 -12.76
C HIS A 19 -15.07 -4.00 -14.00
N LEU A 20 -13.76 -4.15 -13.82
CA LEU A 20 -12.75 -4.14 -14.88
C LEU A 20 -12.37 -5.57 -15.35
N ASP A 21 -13.24 -6.56 -15.08
CA ASP A 21 -13.16 -7.97 -15.53
C ASP A 21 -11.83 -8.68 -15.18
N HIS A 22 -11.24 -8.37 -14.02
CA HIS A 22 -10.01 -9.03 -13.58
C HIS A 22 -10.28 -10.45 -13.08
N HIS A 23 -9.92 -11.44 -13.90
CA HIS A 23 -9.93 -12.84 -13.49
C HIS A 23 -8.73 -13.18 -12.59
N SER A 24 -8.97 -13.22 -11.27
CA SER A 24 -8.03 -13.85 -10.32
C SER A 24 -7.78 -15.31 -10.71
N GLN A 25 -6.53 -15.78 -10.56
CA GLN A 25 -6.16 -17.16 -10.88
C GLN A 25 -7.00 -18.16 -10.04
N PRO A 26 -7.76 -19.10 -10.64
CA PRO A 26 -8.67 -20.00 -9.90
C PRO A 26 -7.99 -20.91 -8.86
N LEU A 27 -6.67 -21.11 -8.98
CA LEU A 27 -5.86 -21.91 -8.06
C LEU A 27 -5.22 -21.10 -6.92
N ALA A 28 -5.45 -19.78 -6.87
CA ALA A 28 -4.88 -18.92 -5.84
C ALA A 28 -5.71 -18.97 -4.55
N GLN A 29 -5.11 -19.46 -3.45
CA GLN A 29 -5.71 -19.51 -2.10
C GLN A 29 -6.02 -18.13 -1.48
N VAL A 30 -5.64 -17.05 -2.16
CA VAL A 30 -5.79 -15.65 -1.73
C VAL A 30 -6.11 -14.90 -3.02
N SER A 31 -7.15 -14.09 -3.04
CA SER A 31 -7.53 -13.23 -4.17
C SER A 31 -6.43 -12.21 -4.52
N ASP A 32 -6.47 -11.67 -5.74
CA ASP A 32 -5.58 -10.55 -6.09
C ASP A 32 -5.98 -9.25 -5.34
N ALA A 33 -7.27 -9.09 -5.01
CA ALA A 33 -7.78 -7.98 -4.19
C ALA A 33 -7.20 -7.98 -2.75
N GLU A 34 -7.09 -9.15 -2.10
CA GLU A 34 -6.41 -9.29 -0.81
C GLU A 34 -4.91 -8.92 -0.91
N VAL A 35 -4.23 -9.29 -2.01
CA VAL A 35 -2.81 -8.95 -2.23
C VAL A 35 -2.61 -7.44 -2.34
N LEU A 36 -3.47 -6.76 -3.11
CA LEU A 36 -3.45 -5.29 -3.23
C LEU A 36 -3.82 -4.60 -1.92
N THR A 37 -4.81 -5.11 -1.19
CA THR A 37 -5.19 -4.61 0.14
C THR A 37 -4.03 -4.69 1.13
N VAL A 38 -3.28 -5.80 1.16
CA VAL A 38 -2.07 -5.94 1.99
C VAL A 38 -0.99 -4.92 1.61
N ALA A 39 -0.83 -4.61 0.31
CA ALA A 39 0.11 -3.58 -0.13
C ALA A 39 -0.31 -2.16 0.32
N VAL A 40 -1.60 -1.84 0.21
CA VAL A 40 -2.20 -0.57 0.67
C VAL A 40 -2.10 -0.42 2.20
N VAL A 41 -2.37 -1.48 2.97
CA VAL A 41 -2.15 -1.54 4.43
C VAL A 41 -0.68 -1.38 4.78
N ALA A 42 0.23 -1.99 4.01
CA ALA A 42 1.67 -1.84 4.20
C ALA A 42 2.15 -0.41 3.98
N ALA A 43 1.62 0.28 2.97
CA ALA A 43 1.91 1.68 2.69
C ALA A 43 1.41 2.61 3.81
N LYS A 44 0.15 2.46 4.26
CA LYS A 44 -0.45 3.31 5.30
C LYS A 44 0.18 3.12 6.69
N TYR A 45 0.35 1.87 7.14
CA TYR A 45 0.70 1.61 8.55
C TYR A 45 2.14 1.11 8.77
N PHE A 46 2.80 0.55 7.75
CA PHE A 46 4.07 -0.18 7.93
C PHE A 46 5.26 0.39 7.15
N GLN A 47 5.17 1.62 6.62
CA GLN A 47 6.24 2.24 5.81
C GLN A 47 6.69 1.32 4.64
N ASN A 48 5.72 0.64 4.02
CA ASN A 48 5.91 -0.33 2.95
C ASN A 48 6.66 -1.63 3.36
N HIS A 49 6.71 -1.96 4.67
CA HIS A 49 7.28 -3.22 5.17
C HIS A 49 6.29 -4.38 5.02
N HIS A 50 6.10 -4.87 3.80
CA HIS A 50 5.10 -5.89 3.43
C HIS A 50 5.06 -7.13 4.33
N GLU A 51 6.20 -7.62 4.81
CA GLU A 51 6.24 -8.80 5.71
C GLU A 51 5.51 -8.56 7.04
N ARG A 52 5.62 -7.36 7.63
CA ARG A 52 4.90 -7.01 8.86
C ARG A 52 3.41 -6.85 8.60
N ALA A 53 3.04 -6.25 7.47
CA ALA A 53 1.66 -6.15 7.03
C ALA A 53 1.03 -7.53 6.81
N LEU A 54 1.71 -8.46 6.11
CA LEU A 54 1.29 -9.85 5.95
C LEU A 54 1.16 -10.58 7.29
N CYS A 55 2.08 -10.37 8.22
CA CYS A 55 2.01 -11.01 9.53
C CYS A 55 0.76 -10.57 10.30
N LEU A 56 0.47 -9.27 10.32
CA LEU A 56 -0.73 -8.73 10.98
C LEU A 56 -2.01 -9.15 10.25
N MET A 57 -2.06 -9.05 8.92
CA MET A 57 -3.23 -9.42 8.10
C MET A 57 -3.56 -10.91 8.15
N ARG A 58 -2.64 -11.78 8.60
CA ARG A 58 -2.92 -13.20 8.92
C ARG A 58 -3.52 -13.41 10.31
N GLY A 59 -3.29 -12.47 11.23
CA GLY A 59 -3.86 -12.48 12.59
C GLY A 59 -5.22 -11.82 12.65
N MET A 60 -5.48 -10.84 11.78
CA MET A 60 -6.82 -10.39 11.45
C MET A 60 -7.50 -11.39 10.51
N VAL A 61 -8.83 -11.46 10.55
CA VAL A 61 -9.67 -12.47 9.82
C VAL A 61 -9.70 -12.22 8.30
N SER A 62 -8.88 -11.30 7.78
CA SER A 62 -8.94 -10.73 6.43
C SER A 62 -8.03 -11.41 5.39
N LEU A 63 -7.39 -12.53 5.70
CA LEU A 63 -6.63 -13.34 4.73
C LEU A 63 -7.17 -14.77 4.65
N SER A 64 -7.74 -15.10 3.50
CA SER A 64 -8.36 -16.40 3.18
C SER A 64 -7.37 -17.56 3.09
N GLY A 65 -6.06 -17.30 3.02
CA GLY A 65 -5.06 -18.34 2.78
C GLY A 65 -3.62 -17.99 3.16
N ARG A 66 -2.74 -19.02 3.12
CA ARG A 66 -1.33 -18.90 3.53
C ARG A 66 -0.45 -18.44 2.36
N LEU A 67 0.00 -17.19 2.42
CA LEU A 67 0.85 -16.57 1.40
C LEU A 67 2.23 -16.19 1.96
N SER A 68 3.31 -16.80 1.45
CA SER A 68 4.69 -16.46 1.86
C SER A 68 5.14 -15.12 1.28
N ILE A 69 6.09 -14.42 1.93
CA ILE A 69 6.61 -13.11 1.48
C ILE A 69 7.15 -13.16 0.04
N SER A 70 7.84 -14.23 -0.33
CA SER A 70 8.34 -14.44 -1.70
C SER A 70 7.20 -14.58 -2.72
N ARG A 71 6.12 -15.30 -2.38
CA ARG A 71 4.93 -15.45 -3.24
C ARG A 71 4.14 -14.13 -3.33
N PHE A 72 4.04 -13.39 -2.23
CA PHE A 72 3.45 -12.05 -2.19
C PHE A 72 4.15 -11.11 -3.14
N ASN A 73 5.47 -10.95 -3.02
CA ASN A 73 6.23 -10.02 -3.86
C ASN A 73 6.05 -10.34 -5.35
N ARG A 74 6.09 -11.62 -5.76
CA ARG A 74 5.85 -12.00 -7.17
C ARG A 74 4.46 -11.62 -7.66
N ARG A 75 3.41 -11.82 -6.85
CA ARG A 75 2.04 -11.42 -7.22
C ARG A 75 1.88 -9.91 -7.25
N LEU A 76 2.44 -9.19 -6.27
CA LEU A 76 2.39 -7.73 -6.24
C LEU A 76 3.12 -7.12 -7.44
N HIS A 77 4.23 -7.71 -7.90
CA HIS A 77 4.90 -7.30 -9.13
C HIS A 77 4.07 -7.59 -10.39
N ALA A 78 3.31 -8.69 -10.44
CA ALA A 78 2.39 -8.96 -11.55
C ALA A 78 1.15 -8.05 -11.53
N LEU A 79 0.82 -7.46 -10.37
CA LEU A 79 -0.28 -6.52 -10.16
C LEU A 79 0.23 -5.07 -10.01
N ALA A 80 1.42 -4.74 -10.53
CA ALA A 80 2.03 -3.43 -10.36
C ALA A 80 1.19 -2.29 -10.97
N ASP A 81 0.62 -2.52 -12.16
CA ASP A 81 -0.22 -1.55 -12.84
C ASP A 81 -1.55 -1.33 -12.09
N TRP A 82 -2.15 -2.42 -11.58
CA TRP A 82 -3.32 -2.40 -10.71
C TRP A 82 -3.07 -1.62 -9.41
N LEU A 83 -1.87 -1.72 -8.83
CA LEU A 83 -1.53 -0.98 -7.61
C LEU A 83 -1.57 0.53 -7.83
N GLY A 84 -1.14 1.02 -9.01
CA GLY A 84 -1.27 2.43 -9.38
C GLY A 84 -2.73 2.88 -9.41
N LEU A 85 -3.56 2.18 -10.20
CA LEU A 85 -4.99 2.46 -10.33
C LEU A 85 -5.73 2.41 -8.98
N VAL A 86 -5.43 1.42 -8.14
CA VAL A 86 -6.00 1.28 -6.79
C VAL A 86 -5.60 2.45 -5.90
N VAL A 87 -4.33 2.87 -5.92
CA VAL A 87 -3.86 4.00 -5.11
C VAL A 87 -4.49 5.31 -5.58
N GLU A 88 -4.66 5.52 -6.88
CA GLU A 88 -5.35 6.70 -7.43
C GLU A 88 -6.85 6.70 -7.09
N THR A 89 -7.51 5.55 -7.18
CA THR A 89 -8.93 5.40 -6.83
C THR A 89 -9.17 5.61 -5.33
N LEU A 90 -8.34 5.00 -4.48
CA LEU A 90 -8.42 5.23 -3.03
C LEU A 90 -8.00 6.67 -2.68
N ALA A 91 -7.06 7.27 -3.40
CA ALA A 91 -6.77 8.69 -3.24
C ALA A 91 -8.00 9.53 -3.56
N SER A 92 -8.69 9.33 -4.68
CA SER A 92 -9.88 10.13 -5.04
C SER A 92 -11.04 9.99 -4.03
N VAL A 93 -11.22 8.80 -3.44
CA VAL A 93 -12.26 8.54 -2.42
C VAL A 93 -11.92 9.11 -1.04
N TRP A 94 -10.66 9.03 -0.61
CA TRP A 94 -10.23 9.38 0.75
C TRP A 94 -9.51 10.75 0.85
N ALA A 95 -9.21 11.41 -0.26
CA ALA A 95 -8.56 12.72 -0.31
C ALA A 95 -9.49 13.87 0.08
N GLN A 96 -9.11 14.61 1.11
CA GLN A 96 -9.57 15.97 1.38
C GLN A 96 -8.35 16.87 1.63
N GLY A 97 -7.49 17.09 0.63
CA GLY A 97 -6.20 17.75 0.87
C GLY A 97 -5.34 17.94 -0.38
N GLU A 98 -4.01 17.90 -0.24
CA GLU A 98 -2.97 17.79 -1.29
C GLU A 98 -2.19 16.47 -1.15
N VAL A 99 -1.71 15.85 -2.24
CA VAL A 99 -0.76 14.71 -2.18
C VAL A 99 0.57 15.29 -2.50
N PHE A 100 1.57 14.57 -2.03
CA PHE A 100 2.76 14.38 -2.82
C PHE A 100 3.02 12.87 -2.79
N VAL A 101 3.18 12.24 -3.95
CA VAL A 101 3.54 10.82 -4.03
C VAL A 101 5.03 10.74 -3.71
N ILE A 102 5.36 10.59 -2.43
CA ILE A 102 6.75 10.62 -1.97
C ILE A 102 7.33 9.19 -2.00
N ASP A 103 7.93 8.80 -3.12
CA ASP A 103 8.84 7.64 -3.09
C ASP A 103 10.08 7.98 -2.26
N ARG A 104 10.28 7.24 -1.16
CA ARG A 104 11.50 7.33 -0.35
C ARG A 104 12.21 5.98 -0.32
N ARG A 105 13.41 5.92 -0.92
CA ARG A 105 14.52 5.12 -0.37
C ARG A 105 15.90 5.80 -0.50
N PRO A 106 16.27 6.67 0.45
CA PRO A 106 17.68 6.80 0.82
C PRO A 106 18.06 5.58 1.68
N LEU A 107 18.78 4.62 1.10
CA LEU A 107 19.51 3.62 1.90
C LEU A 107 20.54 4.35 2.79
N PRO A 108 20.89 3.83 3.99
CA PRO A 108 21.79 4.52 4.93
C PRO A 108 23.14 4.95 4.32
N VAL A 109 23.62 4.20 3.33
CA VAL A 109 24.86 4.45 2.58
C VAL A 109 24.78 5.58 1.53
N CYS A 110 23.59 6.02 1.10
CA CYS A 110 23.43 6.95 -0.04
C CYS A 110 23.17 8.41 0.37
N ARG A 111 23.75 8.86 1.49
CA ARG A 111 23.27 10.01 2.30
C ARG A 111 23.39 11.42 1.68
N ARG A 112 24.07 11.61 0.54
CA ARG A 112 24.25 12.95 -0.10
C ARG A 112 23.76 13.08 -1.55
N ILE A 113 23.88 12.05 -2.39
CA ILE A 113 23.55 12.17 -3.82
C ILE A 113 22.02 12.15 -4.04
N ARG A 114 21.30 11.22 -3.41
CA ARG A 114 19.84 11.06 -3.63
C ARG A 114 18.96 12.10 -2.94
N ALA A 115 19.48 12.82 -1.94
CA ALA A 115 18.72 13.89 -1.26
C ALA A 115 18.37 15.05 -2.21
N ARG A 116 19.21 15.30 -3.24
CA ARG A 116 18.94 16.28 -4.32
C ARG A 116 18.02 15.74 -5.43
N ALA A 117 17.76 14.44 -5.47
CA ALA A 117 16.98 13.77 -6.51
C ALA A 117 15.54 13.42 -6.06
N LEU A 118 15.12 13.90 -4.90
CA LEU A 118 13.72 13.86 -4.46
C LEU A 118 12.90 14.87 -5.28
N SER A 119 12.54 14.49 -6.51
CA SER A 119 11.54 15.19 -7.30
C SER A 119 10.18 15.02 -6.65
N GLN A 120 9.65 16.09 -6.04
CA GLN A 120 8.24 16.18 -5.70
C GLN A 120 7.49 16.46 -7.00
N SER A 121 6.97 15.41 -7.65
CA SER A 121 6.02 15.59 -8.75
C SER A 121 4.65 15.99 -8.18
N PRO A 122 3.92 16.91 -8.81
CA PRO A 122 2.51 17.14 -8.50
C PRO A 122 1.71 15.87 -8.82
N GLY A 123 0.86 15.43 -7.88
CA GLY A 123 -0.02 14.27 -8.05
C GLY A 123 -1.41 14.48 -7.40
N PRO A 124 -2.37 13.55 -7.59
CA PRO A 124 -3.72 13.64 -7.03
C PRO A 124 -3.81 13.22 -5.54
N ARG A 125 -4.68 13.85 -4.73
CA ARG A 125 -4.29 14.64 -3.53
C ARG A 125 -4.45 14.07 -2.05
N VAL A 126 -3.54 13.23 -1.48
CA VAL A 126 -3.50 12.72 -0.07
C VAL A 126 -2.20 13.03 0.74
N LEU A 127 -2.30 13.68 1.92
CA LEU A 127 -1.19 13.90 2.86
C LEU A 127 -1.43 13.17 4.19
N TRP A 128 -0.48 12.36 4.65
CA TRP A 128 -0.47 11.86 6.03
C TRP A 128 0.30 12.80 6.97
N LEU A 129 -0.40 13.26 8.01
CA LEU A 129 0.19 13.97 9.14
C LEU A 129 1.25 13.10 9.84
N LEU A 130 2.51 13.53 9.77
CA LEU A 130 3.49 13.20 10.79
C LEU A 130 3.70 14.43 11.68
N SER A 131 2.99 14.42 12.81
CA SER A 131 3.26 15.32 13.93
C SER A 131 4.68 15.08 14.44
N GLY A 132 5.61 15.91 13.95
CA GLY A 132 7.04 15.79 14.26
C GLY A 132 7.35 16.17 15.70
N GLN A 133 7.20 15.24 16.65
CA GLN A 133 7.66 15.43 18.02
C GLN A 133 9.20 15.35 18.08
N LYS A 134 9.85 16.46 17.76
CA LYS A 134 11.30 16.65 17.92
C LYS A 134 11.68 16.58 19.41
N ARG A 135 12.00 15.39 19.93
CA ARG A 135 12.86 15.31 21.12
C ARG A 135 14.29 15.59 20.68
N LYS A 136 14.76 16.83 20.93
CA LYS A 136 16.19 17.08 21.11
C LYS A 136 16.62 16.24 22.32
N VAL A 137 17.56 15.33 22.12
CA VAL A 137 18.37 14.79 23.21
C VAL A 137 19.60 15.69 23.26
N LEU A 138 19.86 16.28 24.44
CA LEU A 138 21.09 16.96 24.79
C LEU A 138 22.17 15.91 25.12
#